data_AF-A0A662BAW4-F1
#
_entry.id   AF-A0A662BAW4-F1
#
_cell.length_a   1.000
_cell.length_b   1.000
_cell.length_c   1.000
_cell.angle_alpha   90.00
_cell.angle_beta   90.00
_cell.angle_gamma   90.00
#
_symmetry.space_group_name_H-M   'P 1'
#
loop_
_entity.id
_entity.type
_entity.pdbx_description
1 polymer ?
#
loop_
_entity_poly.entity_id
_entity_poly.type
_entity_poly.pdbx_seq_one_letter_code
_entity_poly.pdbx_strand_id
1 'polypeptide(L)'
;IDLYNIKSIKRTAVHYQQLEGVTVREYLQENPIEDEFLAKLGKFLAQLHDKGIFFRSAHFGNIIYNPQKEFGLIDISDMSISHFSLGYFKRIRNLKHIFRLSEDIELIKKSQTIEESYLRNSNIKSKFLKNQFLKTCQTLKANNL
;
A
#
# COMPACT_ATOMS: atom_id res chain seq x y z
N ILE A 1 -15.20 -10.17 15.37
CA ILE A 1 -14.50 -11.01 14.38
C ILE A 1 -14.73 -12.43 14.82
N ASP A 2 -15.42 -13.21 14.01
CA ASP A 2 -15.75 -14.60 14.34
C ASP A 2 -14.93 -15.56 13.47
N LEU A 3 -14.51 -16.67 14.07
CA LEU A 3 -13.70 -17.68 13.41
C LEU A 3 -14.51 -18.98 13.27
N TYR A 4 -14.67 -19.47 12.04
CA TYR A 4 -15.41 -20.69 11.74
C TYR A 4 -14.48 -21.76 11.18
N ASN A 5 -14.57 -22.98 11.70
CA ASN A 5 -13.87 -24.14 11.15
C ASN A 5 -14.80 -24.95 10.25
N ILE A 6 -14.49 -25.01 8.96
CA ILE A 6 -15.25 -25.74 7.94
C ILE A 6 -14.55 -27.09 7.71
N LYS A 7 -14.86 -28.05 8.58
CA LYS A 7 -14.19 -29.37 8.65
C LYS A 7 -14.21 -30.14 7.33
N SER A 8 -15.31 -30.09 6.59
CA SER A 8 -15.51 -30.83 5.32
C SER A 8 -14.47 -30.49 4.25
N ILE A 9 -13.97 -29.25 4.24
CA ILE A 9 -12.94 -28.77 3.31
C ILE A 9 -11.60 -28.48 4.00
N LYS A 10 -11.48 -28.77 5.30
CA LYS A 10 -10.28 -28.50 6.11
C LYS A 10 -9.82 -27.03 6.00
N ARG A 11 -10.77 -26.08 6.05
CA ARG A 11 -10.50 -24.64 5.99
C ARG A 11 -11.08 -23.91 7.19
N THR A 12 -10.56 -22.71 7.41
CA THR A 12 -11.08 -21.75 8.38
C THR A 12 -11.62 -20.54 7.63
N ALA A 13 -12.74 -19.99 8.08
CA ALA A 13 -13.31 -18.74 7.57
C ALA A 13 -13.33 -17.69 8.68
N VAL A 14 -13.11 -16.43 8.30
CA VAL A 14 -13.19 -15.28 9.20
C VAL A 14 -14.38 -14.43 8.79
N HIS A 15 -15.31 -14.19 9.71
CA HIS A 15 -16.41 -13.24 9.51
C HIS A 15 -16.06 -11.92 10.19
N TYR A 16 -16.06 -10.86 9.40
CA TYR A 16 -15.75 -9.51 9.84
C TYR A 16 -16.71 -8.52 9.21
N GLN A 17 -16.91 -7.39 9.89
CA GLN A 17 -17.68 -6.28 9.35
C GLN A 17 -16.90 -5.64 8.20
N GLN A 18 -17.56 -5.46 7.07
CA GLN A 18 -16.97 -4.76 5.93
C GLN A 18 -16.53 -3.35 6.34
N LEU A 19 -15.33 -2.94 5.93
CA LEU A 19 -14.87 -1.58 6.09
C LEU A 19 -15.67 -0.66 5.16
N GLU A 20 -16.25 0.41 5.70
CA GLU A 20 -16.88 1.45 4.88
C GLU A 20 -15.83 2.16 4.01
N GLY A 21 -16.21 2.48 2.77
CA GLY A 21 -15.37 3.20 1.81
C GLY A 21 -15.29 2.52 0.44
N VAL A 22 -14.43 3.07 -0.41
CA VAL A 22 -14.12 2.54 -1.75
C VAL A 22 -12.65 2.16 -1.81
N THR A 23 -12.27 1.25 -2.69
CA THR A 23 -10.85 0.96 -2.89
C THR A 23 -10.11 2.17 -3.49
N VAL A 24 -8.80 2.27 -3.26
CA VAL A 24 -7.96 3.31 -3.88
C VAL A 24 -8.06 3.25 -5.40
N ARG A 25 -8.21 2.03 -5.96
CA ARG A 25 -8.39 1.84 -7.40
C ARG A 25 -9.68 2.48 -7.89
N GLU A 26 -10.81 2.10 -7.29
CA GLU A 26 -12.13 2.66 -7.65
C GLU A 26 -12.13 4.18 -7.50
N TYR A 27 -11.59 4.69 -6.38
CA TYR A 27 -11.49 6.14 -6.16
C TYR A 27 -10.73 6.86 -7.28
N LEU A 28 -9.56 6.34 -7.67
CA LEU A 28 -8.72 6.94 -8.72
C LEU A 28 -9.30 6.77 -10.14
N GLN A 29 -10.17 5.77 -10.36
CA GLN A 29 -10.88 5.58 -11.62
C GLN A 29 -12.06 6.56 -11.77
N GLU A 30 -12.72 6.91 -10.67
CA GLU A 30 -13.93 7.74 -10.67
C GLU A 30 -13.68 9.23 -10.42
N ASN A 31 -12.52 9.59 -9.87
CA ASN A 31 -12.22 10.96 -9.42
C ASN A 31 -10.95 11.50 -10.09
N PRO A 32 -10.85 12.83 -10.28
CA PRO A 32 -9.59 13.45 -10.67
C PRO A 32 -8.52 13.17 -9.61
N ILE A 33 -7.28 13.02 -10.08
CA ILE A 33 -6.15 12.77 -9.21
C ILE A 33 -5.81 14.05 -8.45
N GLU A 34 -5.99 14.03 -7.13
CA GLU A 34 -5.62 15.11 -6.23
C GLU A 34 -4.28 14.82 -5.55
N ASP A 35 -3.38 15.80 -5.55
CA ASP A 35 -2.09 15.66 -4.87
C ASP A 35 -2.24 15.41 -3.37
N GLU A 36 -3.27 15.96 -2.73
CA GLU A 36 -3.54 15.70 -1.31
C GLU A 36 -3.84 14.21 -1.06
N PHE A 37 -4.65 13.58 -1.91
CA PHE A 37 -4.98 12.17 -1.82
C PHE A 37 -3.71 11.30 -1.98
N LEU A 38 -2.92 11.56 -3.01
CA LEU A 38 -1.66 10.86 -3.27
C LEU A 38 -0.65 11.05 -2.13
N ALA A 39 -0.58 12.25 -1.57
CA ALA A 39 0.29 12.55 -0.44
C ALA A 39 -0.14 11.78 0.82
N LYS A 40 -1.45 11.72 1.12
CA LYS A 40 -1.96 10.90 2.23
C LYS A 40 -1.69 9.41 2.00
N LEU A 41 -1.83 8.92 0.77
CA LEU A 41 -1.52 7.52 0.44
C LEU A 41 -0.03 7.21 0.66
N GLY A 42 0.87 8.07 0.18
CA GLY A 42 2.31 7.94 0.41
C GLY A 42 2.66 7.93 1.90
N LYS A 43 2.04 8.80 2.70
CA LYS A 43 2.18 8.84 4.16
C LYS A 43 1.69 7.55 4.81
N PHE A 44 0.52 7.05 4.41
CA PHE A 44 -0.05 5.81 4.93
C PHE A 44 0.88 4.60 4.69
N LEU A 45 1.38 4.45 3.45
CA LEU A 45 2.34 3.39 3.11
C LEU A 45 3.64 3.50 3.93
N ALA A 46 4.14 4.71 4.16
CA ALA A 46 5.32 4.93 5.00
C ALA A 46 5.06 4.49 6.44
N GLN A 47 3.90 4.85 7.00
CA GLN A 47 3.52 4.47 8.37
C GLN A 47 3.37 2.95 8.54
N LEU A 48 2.81 2.25 7.55
CA LEU A 48 2.74 0.77 7.58
C LEU A 48 4.14 0.18 7.69
N HIS A 49 5.06 0.61 6.82
CA HIS A 49 6.43 0.11 6.82
C HIS A 49 7.22 0.53 8.07
N ASP A 50 6.99 1.71 8.62
CA ASP A 50 7.59 2.16 9.88
C ASP A 50 7.10 1.32 11.07
N LYS A 51 5.84 0.85 11.03
CA LYS A 51 5.26 -0.10 11.99
C LYS A 51 5.65 -1.57 11.74
N GLY A 52 6.53 -1.84 10.77
CA GLY A 52 6.97 -3.21 10.48
C GLY A 52 5.96 -4.06 9.70
N ILE A 53 4.95 -3.45 9.10
CA ILE A 53 3.90 -4.15 8.35
C ILE A 53 4.38 -4.42 6.92
N PHE A 54 4.54 -5.69 6.57
CA PHE A 54 4.83 -6.16 5.22
C PHE A 54 3.60 -6.90 4.68
N PHE A 55 2.90 -6.28 3.73
CA PHE A 55 1.64 -6.79 3.19
C PHE A 55 1.82 -7.40 1.78
N ARG A 56 1.80 -8.72 1.64
CA ARG A 56 2.12 -9.39 0.35
C ARG A 56 1.05 -9.21 -0.72
N SER A 57 -0.22 -9.14 -0.32
CA SER A 57 -1.34 -8.84 -1.22
C SER A 57 -1.54 -7.33 -1.44
N ALA A 58 -0.53 -6.50 -1.18
CA ALA A 58 -0.66 -5.06 -1.32
C ALA A 58 -0.85 -4.63 -2.79
N HIS A 59 -2.00 -4.01 -3.09
CA HIS A 59 -2.32 -3.32 -4.35
C HIS A 59 -3.46 -2.33 -4.09
N PHE A 60 -3.81 -1.46 -5.04
CA PHE A 60 -4.81 -0.41 -4.79
C PHE A 60 -6.22 -0.94 -4.54
N GLY A 61 -6.57 -2.09 -5.12
CA GLY A 61 -7.81 -2.81 -4.78
C GLY A 61 -7.86 -3.37 -3.35
N ASN A 62 -6.74 -3.44 -2.62
CA ASN A 62 -6.68 -3.94 -1.25
C ASN A 62 -6.46 -2.82 -0.21
N ILE A 63 -6.56 -1.57 -0.64
CA ILE A 63 -6.50 -0.39 0.22
C ILE A 63 -7.83 0.33 0.09
N ILE A 64 -8.55 0.52 1.19
CA ILE A 64 -9.80 1.26 1.24
C ILE A 64 -9.51 2.72 1.61
N TYR A 65 -10.20 3.65 0.95
CA TYR A 65 -10.33 5.04 1.34
C TYR A 65 -11.73 5.27 1.90
N ASN A 66 -11.82 5.69 3.16
CA ASN A 66 -13.09 5.80 3.88
C ASN A 66 -13.68 7.23 3.83
N PRO A 67 -14.95 7.43 4.21
CA PRO A 67 -15.58 8.76 4.27
C PRO A 67 -14.87 9.76 5.19
N GLN A 68 -14.10 9.28 6.18
CA GLN A 68 -13.28 10.09 7.08
C GLN A 68 -11.96 10.56 6.43
N LYS A 69 -11.74 10.24 5.14
CA LYS A 69 -10.54 10.57 4.36
C LYS A 69 -9.27 9.89 4.87
N GLU A 70 -9.42 8.68 5.38
CA GLU A 70 -8.33 7.83 5.87
C GLU A 70 -8.22 6.54 5.05
N PHE A 71 -7.07 5.87 5.18
CA PHE A 71 -6.81 4.60 4.49
C PHE A 71 -6.86 3.40 5.43
N GLY A 72 -7.43 2.31 4.94
CA GLY A 72 -7.47 1.00 5.60
C GLY A 72 -6.94 -0.10 4.68
N LEU A 73 -6.53 -1.22 5.26
CA LEU A 73 -6.18 -2.43 4.51
C LEU A 73 -7.34 -3.43 4.58
N ILE A 74 -7.61 -4.08 3.45
CA ILE A 74 -8.44 -5.29 3.38
C ILE A 74 -7.59 -6.45 2.87
N ASP A 75 -8.14 -7.67 2.89
CA ASP A 75 -7.41 -8.90 2.54
C ASP A 75 -6.07 -9.04 3.28
N ILE A 76 -6.07 -8.73 4.58
CA ILE A 76 -4.87 -8.75 5.44
C ILE A 76 -4.37 -10.17 5.76
N SER A 77 -4.92 -11.19 5.11
CA SER A 77 -4.63 -12.60 5.33
C SER A 77 -3.15 -12.93 5.04
N ASP A 78 -2.54 -12.25 4.06
CA ASP A 78 -1.15 -12.44 3.66
C ASP A 78 -0.21 -11.32 4.15
N MET A 79 -0.45 -10.84 5.38
CA MET A 79 0.38 -9.83 6.04
C MET A 79 1.36 -10.45 7.03
N SER A 80 2.55 -9.84 7.17
CA SER A 80 3.48 -10.13 8.27
C SER A 80 3.84 -8.83 8.99
N ILE A 81 3.91 -8.90 10.32
CA ILE A 81 4.22 -7.75 11.17
C ILE A 81 5.52 -8.06 11.92
N SER A 82 6.49 -7.16 11.83
CA SER A 82 7.72 -7.21 12.63
C SER A 82 7.69 -6.21 13.78
N HIS A 83 8.42 -6.52 14.85
CA HIS A 83 8.57 -5.62 16.00
C HIS A 83 9.30 -4.31 15.66
N PHE A 84 10.13 -4.32 14.61
CA PHE A 84 10.86 -3.16 14.13
C PHE A 84 10.31 -2.70 12.78
N SER A 85 10.60 -1.45 12.44
CA SER A 85 10.36 -0.91 11.10
C SER A 85 10.99 -1.79 10.03
N LEU A 86 10.34 -1.86 8.86
CA LEU A 86 10.90 -2.59 7.73
C LEU A 86 12.23 -1.98 7.29
N GLY A 87 13.22 -2.85 7.06
CA GLY A 87 14.46 -2.45 6.41
C GLY A 87 14.22 -2.05 4.94
N TYR A 88 15.18 -1.33 4.35
CA TYR A 88 15.11 -0.80 2.98
C TYR A 88 14.64 -1.84 1.95
N PHE A 89 15.27 -3.02 1.92
CA PHE A 89 14.94 -4.07 0.95
C PHE A 89 13.50 -4.60 1.11
N LYS A 90 12.99 -4.73 2.35
CA LYS A 90 11.60 -5.16 2.58
C LYS A 90 10.62 -4.09 2.11
N ARG A 91 10.93 -2.80 2.31
CA ARG A 91 10.10 -1.69 1.80
C ARG A 91 10.01 -1.71 0.28
N ILE A 92 11.15 -1.81 -0.40
CA ILE A 92 11.18 -1.90 -1.86
C ILE A 92 10.40 -3.14 -2.34
N ARG A 93 10.61 -4.30 -1.71
CA ARG A 93 9.86 -5.51 -2.06
C ARG A 93 8.36 -5.34 -1.84
N ASN A 94 7.94 -4.62 -0.80
CA ASN A 94 6.52 -4.39 -0.56
C ASN A 94 5.90 -3.42 -1.57
N LEU A 95 6.62 -2.34 -1.90
CA LEU A 95 6.20 -1.39 -2.95
C LEU A 95 6.14 -2.02 -4.33
N LYS A 96 6.95 -3.04 -4.62
CA LYS A 96 6.79 -3.84 -5.84
C LYS A 96 5.42 -4.50 -5.94
N HIS A 97 4.79 -4.88 -4.83
CA HIS A 97 3.43 -5.41 -4.86
C HIS A 97 2.43 -4.29 -5.21
N ILE A 98 2.56 -3.12 -4.57
CA ILE A 98 1.72 -1.94 -4.83
C ILE A 98 1.82 -1.49 -6.29
N PHE A 99 3.04 -1.37 -6.83
CA PHE A 99 3.31 -0.95 -8.20
C PHE A 99 3.48 -2.14 -9.14
N ARG A 100 2.66 -3.19 -9.00
CA ARG A 100 2.71 -4.36 -9.90
C ARG A 100 1.69 -4.28 -11.01
N LEU A 101 0.48 -3.86 -10.69
CA LEU A 101 -0.64 -3.91 -11.62
C LEU A 101 -0.57 -2.71 -12.56
N SER A 102 -0.54 -2.97 -13.87
CA SER A 102 -0.47 -1.91 -14.88
C SER A 102 -1.63 -0.92 -14.75
N GLU A 103 -2.85 -1.42 -14.52
CA GLU A 103 -4.04 -0.59 -14.27
C GLU A 103 -3.85 0.41 -13.10
N ASP A 104 -3.20 -0.01 -12.02
CA ASP A 104 -2.94 0.85 -10.85
C ASP A 104 -1.87 1.90 -11.17
N ILE A 105 -0.83 1.50 -11.90
CA ILE A 105 0.28 2.39 -12.26
C ILE A 105 -0.16 3.44 -13.27
N GLU A 106 -0.98 3.07 -14.25
CA GLU A 106 -1.53 4.01 -15.24
C GLU A 106 -2.23 5.20 -14.59
N LEU A 107 -2.92 4.96 -13.47
CA LEU A 107 -3.62 5.99 -12.68
C LEU A 107 -2.65 6.98 -12.00
N ILE A 108 -1.39 6.62 -11.75
CA ILE A 108 -0.46 7.46 -10.94
C ILE A 108 0.89 7.74 -11.59
N LYS A 109 1.18 7.20 -12.78
CA LYS A 109 2.53 7.24 -13.39
C LYS A 109 3.07 8.64 -13.65
N LYS A 110 2.19 9.64 -13.81
CA LYS A 110 2.56 11.05 -14.04
C LYS A 110 2.93 11.78 -12.74
N SER A 111 2.61 11.23 -11.58
CA SER A 111 2.84 11.85 -10.27
C SER A 111 3.98 11.18 -9.50
N GLN A 112 4.75 12.00 -8.79
CA GLN A 112 5.77 11.58 -7.82
C GLN A 112 5.32 11.82 -6.37
N THR A 113 4.10 12.31 -6.17
CA THR A 113 3.58 12.77 -4.87
C THR A 113 3.54 11.65 -3.82
N ILE A 114 3.26 10.41 -4.24
CA ILE A 114 3.29 9.23 -3.35
C ILE A 114 4.71 9.03 -2.81
N GLU A 115 5.71 8.97 -3.68
CA GLU A 115 7.09 8.71 -3.31
C GLU A 115 7.69 9.81 -2.44
N GLU A 116 7.42 11.07 -2.79
CA GLU A 116 7.88 12.22 -2.03
C GLU A 116 7.26 12.25 -0.63
N SER A 117 5.94 12.08 -0.54
CA SER A 117 5.25 12.02 0.75
C SER A 117 5.70 10.82 1.57
N TYR A 118 5.88 9.66 0.93
CA TYR A 118 6.41 8.47 1.58
C TYR A 118 7.77 8.76 2.24
N LEU A 119 8.72 9.34 1.50
CA LEU A 119 10.04 9.63 2.03
C LEU A 119 10.05 10.72 3.11
N ARG A 120 9.13 11.69 3.02
CA ARG A 120 8.93 12.72 4.04
C ARG A 120 8.42 12.13 5.35
N ASN A 121 7.58 11.10 5.29
CA ASN A 121 6.93 10.51 6.45
C ASN A 121 7.57 9.19 6.93
N SER A 122 8.56 8.66 6.22
CA SER A 122 9.30 7.46 6.64
C SER A 122 10.47 7.77 7.55
N ASN A 123 10.83 6.82 8.41
CA ASN A 123 12.03 6.90 9.25
C ASN A 123 13.36 6.65 8.52
N ILE A 124 13.39 6.62 7.17
CA ILE A 124 14.61 6.48 6.38
C ILE A 124 15.44 7.76 6.53
N LYS A 125 16.56 7.71 7.26
CA LYS A 125 17.44 8.88 7.48
C LYS A 125 18.48 9.08 6.39
N SER A 126 19.01 8.00 5.83
CA SER A 126 20.12 8.05 4.87
C SER A 126 19.72 8.72 3.56
N LYS A 127 20.38 9.83 3.21
CA LYS A 127 20.20 10.54 1.92
C LYS A 127 20.46 9.62 0.73
N PHE A 128 21.47 8.75 0.83
CA PHE A 128 21.74 7.75 -0.21
C PHE A 128 20.56 6.80 -0.42
N LEU A 129 19.99 6.26 0.67
CA LEU A 129 18.84 5.36 0.57
C LEU A 129 17.58 6.08 0.07
N LYS A 130 17.37 7.34 0.44
CA LYS A 130 16.27 8.15 -0.12
C LYS A 130 16.41 8.32 -1.63
N ASN A 131 17.60 8.63 -2.12
CA ASN A 131 17.86 8.76 -3.56
C ASN A 131 17.67 7.42 -4.29
N GLN A 132 18.15 6.32 -3.72
CA GLN A 132 17.95 4.98 -4.29
C GLN A 132 16.47 4.58 -4.31
N PHE A 133 15.72 4.94 -3.27
CA PHE A 133 14.28 4.69 -3.19
C PHE A 133 13.53 5.37 -4.33
N LEU A 134 13.75 6.67 -4.55
CA LEU A 134 13.10 7.42 -5.62
C LEU A 134 13.39 6.80 -6.99
N LYS A 135 14.67 6.54 -7.29
CA LYS A 135 15.09 5.90 -8.54
C LYS A 135 14.40 4.55 -8.72
N THR A 136 14.35 3.74 -7.67
CA THR A 136 13.72 2.42 -7.74
C THR A 136 12.23 2.53 -8.03
N CYS A 137 11.50 3.44 -7.37
CA CYS A 137 10.07 3.63 -7.60
C CYS A 137 9.78 4.13 -9.02
N GLN A 138 10.59 5.07 -9.52
CA GLN A 138 10.51 5.53 -10.91
C GLN A 138 10.72 4.38 -11.90
N THR A 139 11.72 3.53 -11.68
CA THR A 139 11.96 2.34 -12.50
C THR A 139 10.80 1.33 -12.42
N LEU A 140 10.22 1.13 -11.24
CA LEU A 140 9.06 0.22 -11.08
C LEU A 140 7.83 0.73 -11.83
N LYS A 141 7.57 2.04 -11.81
CA LYS A 141 6.48 2.64 -12.59
C LYS A 141 6.75 2.57 -14.10
N ALA A 142 7.99 2.77 -14.53
CA ALA A 142 8.35 2.78 -15.95
C ALA A 142 8.38 1.38 -16.59
N ASN A 143 8.78 0.34 -15.86
CA ASN A 143 8.96 -1.02 -16.41
C ASN A 143 7.69 -1.87 -16.44
N ASN A 144 6.57 -1.36 -15.95
CA ASN A 144 5.26 -2.03 -16.04
C ASN A 144 4.40 -1.48 -17.21
N LEU A 145 5.05 -0.78 -18.15
CA LEU A 145 4.56 -0.39 -19.47
C LEU A 145 5.13 -1.31 -20.55
#